data_AF-A0A3P7LC09-F1
#
_entry.id   AF-A0A3P7LC09-F1
#
_cell.length_a   1.000
_cell.length_b   1.000
_cell.length_c   1.000
_cell.angle_alpha   90.00
_cell.angle_beta   90.00
_cell.angle_gamma   90.00
#
_symmetry.space_group_name_H-M   'P 1'
#
loop_
_entity.id
_entity.type
_entity.pdbx_description
1 polymer ?
#
loop_
_entity_poly.entity_id
_entity_poly.type
_entity_poly.pdbx_seq_one_letter_code
_entity_poly.pdbx_strand_id
1 'polypeptide(L)'
;MSLVIRVINFIVARASNDRQFKTPLDEVGSNYHGLIVYSKARWLSKGKVLSRFVTYLNEIRTFLEMKGIVHREQAETEWLFMFYYLVDMTEHLN
;
A
#
# COMPACT_ATOMS: atom_id res chain seq x y z
N MET A 1 -3.17 -8.14 6.63
CA MET A 1 -1.72 -7.84 6.49
C MET A 1 -1.02 -8.62 5.35
N SER A 2 -1.32 -9.90 5.13
CA SER A 2 -0.75 -10.69 4.02
C SER A 2 -1.00 -10.07 2.63
N LEU A 3 -2.21 -9.56 2.38
CA LEU A 3 -2.55 -8.87 1.13
C LEU A 3 -1.70 -7.61 0.93
N VAL A 4 -1.66 -6.72 1.92
CA VAL A 4 -0.87 -5.47 1.89
C VAL A 4 0.58 -5.76 1.53
N ILE A 5 1.21 -6.75 2.18
CA ILE A 5 2.59 -7.16 1.89
C ILE A 5 2.72 -7.68 0.46
N ARG A 6 1.77 -8.51 0.00
CA ARG A 6 1.79 -9.08 -1.35
C ARG A 6 1.68 -7.99 -2.42
N VAL A 7 0.79 -7.03 -2.25
CA VAL A 7 0.58 -5.90 -3.17
C VAL A 7 1.83 -5.00 -3.19
N ILE A 8 2.35 -4.63 -2.02
CA ILE A 8 3.58 -3.82 -1.94
C ILE A 8 4.73 -4.53 -2.62
N ASN A 9 4.92 -5.84 -2.36
CA ASN A 9 5.98 -6.60 -2.99
C ASN A 9 5.79 -6.68 -4.51
N PHE A 10 4.56 -6.84 -5.00
CA PHE A 10 4.30 -6.82 -6.44
C PHE A 10 4.70 -5.48 -7.11
N ILE A 11 4.42 -4.36 -6.43
CA ILE A 11 4.74 -3.01 -6.92
C ILE A 11 6.25 -2.76 -6.82
N VAL A 12 6.84 -2.94 -5.63
CA VAL A 12 8.21 -2.50 -5.32
C VAL A 12 9.27 -3.51 -5.78
N ALA A 13 8.99 -4.82 -5.83
CA ALA A 13 10.02 -5.82 -6.16
C ALA A 13 10.46 -5.78 -7.63
N ARG A 14 9.69 -5.15 -8.52
CA ARG A 14 10.07 -4.98 -9.94
C ARG A 14 10.35 -3.51 -10.21
N ALA A 15 11.58 -3.18 -10.61
CA ALA A 15 11.99 -1.80 -10.90
C ALA A 15 11.06 -1.07 -11.89
N SER A 16 10.54 -1.78 -12.90
CA SER A 16 9.58 -1.20 -13.84
C SER A 16 8.23 -0.85 -13.17
N ASN A 17 7.73 -1.71 -12.27
CA ASN A 17 6.48 -1.44 -11.57
C ASN A 17 6.65 -0.30 -10.58
N ASP A 18 7.74 -0.33 -9.81
CA ASP A 18 8.09 0.69 -8.83
C ASP A 18 8.22 2.07 -9.48
N ARG A 19 8.93 2.16 -10.60
CA ARG A 19 9.04 3.40 -11.38
C ARG A 19 7.68 3.87 -11.90
N GLN A 20 6.90 2.98 -12.53
CA GLN A 20 5.59 3.35 -13.08
C GLN A 20 4.61 3.80 -12.01
N PHE A 21 4.69 3.23 -10.81
CA PHE A 21 3.87 3.64 -9.67
C PHE A 21 4.32 5.00 -9.11
N LYS A 22 5.64 5.27 -9.06
CA LYS A 22 6.19 6.52 -8.51
C LYS A 22 6.05 7.72 -9.44
N THR A 23 6.15 7.54 -10.76
CA THR A 23 6.05 8.65 -11.73
C THR A 23 4.86 9.60 -11.45
N PRO A 24 3.60 9.12 -11.36
CA PRO A 24 2.48 10.02 -11.08
C PRO A 24 2.52 10.63 -9.69
N LEU A 25 3.10 9.94 -8.69
CA LEU A 25 3.25 10.46 -7.32
C LEU A 25 4.28 11.59 -7.25
N ASP A 26 5.34 11.51 -8.05
CA ASP A 26 6.38 12.53 -8.12
C ASP A 26 5.88 13.78 -8.89
N GLU A 27 5.06 13.61 -9.92
CA GLU A 27 4.48 14.71 -10.71
C GLU A 27 3.54 15.60 -9.89
N VAL A 28 2.77 15.02 -8.96
CA VAL A 28 1.88 15.76 -8.06
C VAL A 28 2.58 16.26 -6.79
N GLY A 29 3.90 16.06 -6.68
CA GLY A 29 4.68 16.50 -5.51
C GLY A 29 4.27 15.80 -4.22
N SER A 30 3.93 14.51 -4.27
CA SER A 30 3.42 13.80 -3.10
C SER A 30 4.47 13.74 -1.97
N ASN A 31 4.00 13.74 -0.71
CA ASN A 31 4.86 13.72 0.47
C ASN A 31 5.78 12.49 0.56
N TYR A 32 5.52 11.44 -0.21
CA TYR A 32 6.32 10.22 -0.22
C TYR A 32 6.61 9.74 -1.65
N HIS A 33 7.89 9.44 -1.92
CA HIS A 33 8.34 8.91 -3.22
C HIS A 33 8.08 7.40 -3.35
N GLY A 34 6.86 6.93 -3.05
CA GLY A 34 6.42 5.54 -3.18
C GLY A 34 6.18 4.76 -1.88
N LEU A 35 6.05 3.44 -1.99
CA LEU A 35 5.63 2.53 -0.90
C LEU A 35 6.81 2.06 -0.03
N ILE A 36 6.52 1.69 1.22
CA ILE A 36 7.49 1.10 2.15
C ILE A 36 7.41 -0.42 2.08
N VAL A 37 8.54 -1.09 1.88
CA VAL A 37 8.61 -2.55 1.96
C VAL A 37 8.56 -3.01 3.41
N TYR A 38 7.72 -4.00 3.69
CA TYR A 38 7.65 -4.62 5.01
C TYR A 38 8.92 -5.44 5.31
N SER A 39 9.53 -5.22 6.48
CA SER A 39 10.61 -6.05 7.00
C SER A 39 10.28 -6.54 8.41
N LYS A 40 10.40 -7.86 8.64
CA LYS A 40 10.13 -8.46 9.96
C LYS A 40 11.09 -7.98 11.04
N ALA A 41 12.30 -7.54 10.69
CA ALA A 41 13.33 -7.10 11.64
C ALA A 41 13.03 -5.75 12.29
N ARG A 42 12.01 -5.02 11.80
CA ARG A 42 11.69 -3.66 12.24
C ARG A 42 10.24 -3.62 12.67
N TRP A 43 9.96 -3.96 13.93
CA TRP A 43 8.60 -4.06 14.48
C TRP A 43 7.73 -2.80 14.26
N LEU A 44 8.34 -1.61 14.32
CA LEU A 44 7.70 -0.31 14.03
C LEU A 44 7.37 -0.09 12.53
N SER A 45 7.81 -0.96 11.61
CA SER A 45 7.51 -0.77 10.19
C SER A 45 6.06 -1.11 9.85
N LYS A 46 5.34 -1.87 10.69
CA LYS A 46 3.96 -2.30 10.37
C LYS A 46 3.00 -1.13 10.28
N GLY A 47 2.98 -0.24 11.28
CA GLY A 47 2.11 0.94 11.27
C GLY A 47 2.46 1.90 10.12
N LYS A 48 3.75 2.16 9.90
CA LYS A 48 4.20 3.01 8.78
C LYS A 48 3.85 2.45 7.40
N VAL A 49 3.97 1.13 7.24
CA VAL A 49 3.57 0.44 6.01
C VAL A 49 2.05 0.55 5.79
N LEU A 50 1.25 0.33 6.84
CA LEU A 50 -0.21 0.45 6.77
C LEU A 50 -0.66 1.87 6.45
N SER A 51 -0.16 2.86 7.19
CA SER A 51 -0.49 4.27 7.01
C SER A 51 -0.17 4.72 5.58
N ARG A 52 1.02 4.35 5.05
CA ARG A 52 1.36 4.68 3.65
C ARG A 52 0.53 3.92 2.62
N PHE A 53 0.16 2.66 2.91
CA PHE A 53 -0.72 1.90 2.04
C PHE A 53 -2.13 2.50 1.98
N VAL A 54 -2.66 3.01 3.10
CA VAL A 54 -3.92 3.77 3.13
C VAL A 54 -3.81 5.06 2.33
N THR A 55 -2.73 5.83 2.54
CA THR A 55 -2.51 7.10 1.84
C THR A 55 -2.62 6.94 0.32
N TYR A 56 -2.10 5.85 -0.22
CA TYR A 56 -2.08 5.57 -1.66
C TYR A 56 -3.07 4.49 -2.10
N LEU A 57 -4.10 4.20 -1.32
CA LEU A 57 -4.99 3.07 -1.59
C LEU A 57 -5.66 3.18 -2.97
N ASN A 58 -6.06 4.39 -3.37
CA ASN A 58 -6.70 4.62 -4.67
C ASN A 58 -5.71 4.49 -5.82
N GLU A 59 -4.50 5.03 -5.67
CA GLU A 59 -3.43 4.95 -6.65
C GLU A 59 -2.98 3.49 -6.83
N ILE A 60 -2.91 2.73 -5.74
CA ILE A 60 -2.64 1.28 -5.75
C ILE A 60 -3.74 0.56 -6.52
N ARG A 61 -5.02 0.88 -6.29
CA ARG A 61 -6.16 0.29 -7.01
C ARG A 61 -6.05 0.55 -8.51
N THR A 62 -5.92 1.81 -8.90
CA THR A 62 -5.75 2.19 -10.30
C THR A 62 -4.54 1.52 -10.94
N PHE A 63 -3.41 1.44 -10.24
CA PHE A 63 -2.22 0.77 -10.76
C PHE A 63 -2.44 -0.73 -10.97
N LEU A 64 -3.14 -1.41 -10.05
CA LEU A 64 -3.44 -2.84 -10.19
C LEU A 64 -4.42 -3.10 -11.35
N GLU A 65 -5.41 -2.23 -11.54
CA GLU A 65 -6.32 -2.27 -12.69
C GLU A 65 -5.58 -2.08 -14.01
N MET A 66 -4.64 -1.12 -14.09
CA MET A 66 -3.77 -0.91 -15.26
C MET A 66 -2.91 -2.14 -15.58
N LYS A 67 -2.58 -2.96 -14.56
CA LYS A 67 -1.85 -4.22 -14.71
C LYS A 67 -2.76 -5.42 -15.02
N GLY A 68 -4.07 -5.21 -15.14
CA GLY A 68 -5.06 -6.27 -15.36
C GLY A 68 -5.24 -7.18 -14.14
N ILE A 69 -4.84 -6.73 -12.95
CA ILE A 69 -4.97 -7.49 -11.70
C ILE A 69 -6.28 -7.10 -11.03
N VAL A 70 -7.32 -7.92 -11.22
CA VAL A 70 -8.61 -7.76 -10.56
C VAL A 70 -8.51 -8.33 -9.15
N HIS A 71 -8.44 -7.47 -8.13
CA HIS A 71 -8.51 -7.90 -6.73
C HIS A 71 -9.96 -7.93 -6.25
N ARG A 72 -10.54 -9.13 -6.13
CA ARG A 72 -11.89 -9.35 -5.57
C ARG A 72 -12.07 -8.76 -4.17
N GLU A 73 -11.01 -8.76 -3.37
CA GLU A 73 -10.99 -8.33 -1.97
C GLU A 73 -11.17 -6.81 -1.78
N GLN A 74 -11.10 -6.01 -2.85
CA GLN A 74 -11.32 -4.56 -2.79
C GLN A 74 -12.80 -4.16 -2.83
N ALA A 75 -13.69 -5.10 -3.18
CA ALA A 75 -15.14 -4.94 -3.14
C ALA A 75 -15.78 -5.43 -1.82
N GLU A 76 -15.00 -6.10 -0.96
CA GLU A 76 -15.48 -6.60 0.33
C GLU A 76 -15.36 -5.49 1.38
N THR A 77 -16.49 -4.82 1.64
CA THR A 77 -16.64 -3.77 2.64
C THR A 77 -16.05 -4.19 4.01
N GLU A 78 -16.17 -5.46 4.38
CA GLU A 78 -15.64 -6.01 5.63
C GLU A 78 -14.11 -5.99 5.72
N TRP A 79 -13.40 -6.32 4.62
CA TRP A 79 -11.94 -6.26 4.60
C TRP A 79 -11.45 -4.82 4.76
N LEU A 80 -12.11 -3.86 4.10
CA LEU A 80 -11.81 -2.45 4.24
C LEU A 80 -12.04 -1.96 5.68
N PHE A 81 -13.13 -2.37 6.33
CA PHE A 81 -13.38 -2.04 7.73
C PHE A 81 -12.28 -2.58 8.65
N MET A 82 -11.93 -3.87 8.53
CA MET A 82 -10.83 -4.44 9.32
C MET A 82 -9.49 -3.75 9.03
N PHE A 83 -9.26 -3.37 7.78
CA PHE A 83 -8.05 -2.69 7.35
C PHE A 83 -7.93 -1.28 7.96
N TYR A 84 -8.97 -0.45 7.87
CA TYR A 84 -8.99 0.88 8.49
C TYR A 84 -8.89 0.82 10.01
N TYR A 85 -9.58 -0.14 10.65
CA TYR A 85 -9.47 -0.37 12.08
C TYR A 85 -8.03 -0.72 12.51
N LEU A 86 -7.34 -1.57 11.75
CA LEU A 86 -5.94 -1.90 12.01
C LEU A 86 -5.03 -0.68 11.85
N VAL A 87 -5.25 0.13 10.81
CA VAL A 87 -4.46 1.36 10.60
C VAL A 87 -4.62 2.29 11.78
N ASP A 88 -5.86 2.59 12.16
CA ASP A 88 -6.20 3.47 13.28
C ASP A 88 -5.58 2.98 14.60
N MET A 89 -5.74 1.71 14.93
CA MET A 89 -5.10 1.09 16.11
C MET A 89 -3.57 1.19 16.05
N THR A 90 -2.95 0.98 14.89
CA THR A 90 -1.48 1.11 14.78
C THR A 90 -0.99 2.55 14.82
N GLU A 91 -1.79 3.53 14.42
CA GLU A 91 -1.45 4.95 14.58
C GLU A 91 -1.50 5.37 16.05
N HIS A 92 -2.42 4.83 16.84
CA HIS A 92 -2.51 5.09 18.29
C HIS A 92 -1.41 4.40 19.12
N LEU A 93 -0.74 3.39 18.57
CA LEU A 93 0.29 2.60 19.26
C LEU A 93 1.74 2.98 18.89
N ASN A 94 1.94 3.87 17.89
CA ASN A 94 3.26 4.37 17.48
C ASN A 94 3.50 5.79 17.96
#